data_AF-A7HD26-F1
#
_entry.id   AF-A7HD26-F1
#
_cell.length_a   1.000
_cell.length_b   1.000
_cell.length_c   1.000
_cell.angle_alpha   90.00
_cell.angle_beta   90.00
_cell.angle_gamma   90.00
#
_symmetry.space_group_name_H-M   'P 1'
#
loop_
_entity.id
_entity.type
_entity.pdbx_description
1 polymer ?
#
loop_
_entity_poly.entity_id
_entity_poly.type
_entity_poly.pdbx_seq_one_letter_code
_entity_poly.pdbx_strand_id
1 'polypeptide(L)'
;MRARRTAAELEARAARATPPGAVRPPISEPLAMLRRRGLDPRPSRPDLPFAPEHDPVAVASLVERLRHYAFRLFLRGAILRGDGFTPGQATRYVPAEKARAMAEALVALGMAAPLARGRYRLLHRPRTFGGTLEWWLAEELRTRLALEVATGIRSGAPGVGGDLDVVAAGEGKLLYLEVKSSPPKHVTQAEVGSFLRRVAAVRPDVALFVVDTALRLGDKIVPMFELALARGGGAGPLRRLFRETWAVGPHVYVVNAREDLVDNVCRAIAEGIRALAPPPP
;
A
#
# COMPACT_ATOMS: atom_id res chain seq x y z
N MET A 1 -28.58 28.33 29.08
CA MET A 1 -28.12 29.16 27.95
C MET A 1 -26.65 29.52 28.16
N ARG A 2 -25.73 29.12 27.28
CA ARG A 2 -24.36 29.67 27.30
C ARG A 2 -24.42 31.09 26.73
N ALA A 3 -23.96 32.08 27.49
CA ALA A 3 -23.85 33.46 27.01
C ALA A 3 -23.04 33.49 25.71
N ARG A 4 -23.57 34.14 24.66
CA ARG A 4 -22.82 34.39 23.42
C ARG A 4 -21.70 35.37 23.75
N ARG A 5 -20.47 34.97 23.45
CA ARG A 5 -19.29 35.81 23.64
C ARG A 5 -19.37 37.05 22.76
N THR A 6 -18.85 38.17 23.26
CA THR A 6 -18.76 39.41 22.48
C THR A 6 -17.62 39.32 21.46
N ALA A 7 -17.64 40.18 20.44
CA ALA A 7 -16.56 40.25 19.45
C ALA A 7 -15.20 40.55 20.11
N ALA A 8 -15.18 41.45 21.12
CA ALA A 8 -13.97 41.79 21.87
C ALA A 8 -13.36 40.58 22.61
N GLU A 9 -14.21 39.70 23.17
CA GLU A 9 -13.74 38.48 23.83
C GLU A 9 -13.17 37.46 22.85
N LEU A 10 -13.69 37.41 21.61
CA LEU A 10 -13.16 36.55 20.54
C LEU A 10 -11.80 37.04 20.06
N GLU A 11 -11.66 38.35 19.81
CA GLU A 11 -10.40 38.98 19.39
C GLU A 11 -9.30 38.83 20.46
N ALA A 12 -9.61 39.13 21.72
CA ALA A 12 -8.65 39.01 22.81
C ALA A 12 -8.23 37.55 23.07
N ARG A 13 -9.05 36.57 22.70
CA ARG A 13 -8.68 35.14 22.73
C ARG A 13 -7.79 34.77 21.54
N ALA A 14 -8.09 35.26 20.35
CA ALA A 14 -7.28 35.03 19.15
C ALA A 14 -5.88 35.63 19.30
N ALA A 15 -5.77 36.85 19.83
CA ALA A 15 -4.50 37.51 20.11
C ALA A 15 -3.62 36.79 21.14
N ARG A 16 -4.23 36.00 22.04
CA ARG A 16 -3.53 35.16 23.02
C ARG A 16 -3.25 33.74 22.52
N ALA A 17 -3.77 33.37 21.36
CA ALA A 17 -3.51 32.06 20.79
C ALA A 17 -2.05 32.03 20.32
N THR A 18 -1.29 31.05 20.81
CA THR A 18 0.04 30.78 20.28
C THR A 18 -0.09 30.45 18.80
N PRO A 19 0.67 31.12 17.91
CA PRO A 19 0.71 30.74 16.52
C PRO A 19 1.02 29.23 16.41
N PRO A 20 0.38 28.50 15.50
CA PRO A 20 0.78 27.12 15.27
C PRO A 20 2.28 27.08 14.99
N GLY A 21 2.97 26.10 15.58
CA GLY A 21 4.41 25.94 15.43
C GLY A 21 4.83 25.85 13.95
N ALA A 22 6.10 26.17 13.67
CA ALA A 22 6.64 26.21 12.32
C ALA A 22 6.25 24.94 11.52
N VAL A 23 5.53 25.15 10.42
CA VAL A 23 5.10 24.06 9.54
C VAL A 23 6.33 23.58 8.76
N ARG A 24 6.75 22.33 9.00
CA ARG A 24 7.81 21.72 8.20
C ARG A 24 7.33 21.55 6.76
N PRO A 25 8.14 21.93 5.75
CA PRO A 25 7.78 21.69 4.36
C PRO A 25 7.59 20.19 4.11
N PRO A 26 6.65 19.79 3.23
CA PRO A 26 6.52 18.39 2.82
C PRO A 26 7.82 17.93 2.15
N ILE A 27 8.22 16.70 2.42
CA ILE A 27 9.49 16.11 1.95
C ILE A 27 9.41 15.51 0.54
N SER A 28 8.22 15.45 -0.04
CA SER A 28 7.97 14.94 -1.40
C SER A 28 6.67 15.49 -1.97
N GLU A 29 6.54 15.47 -3.30
CA GLU A 29 5.36 15.98 -3.99
C GLU A 29 4.04 15.29 -3.60
N PRO A 30 3.91 13.95 -3.45
CA PRO A 30 2.64 13.37 -3.02
C PRO A 30 2.19 13.88 -1.65
N LEU A 31 3.12 14.13 -0.71
CA LEU A 31 2.78 14.71 0.60
C LEU A 31 2.37 16.18 0.47
N ALA A 32 3.02 16.92 -0.43
CA ALA A 32 2.64 18.30 -0.73
C ALA A 32 1.24 18.37 -1.37
N MET A 33 0.93 17.47 -2.30
CA MET A 33 -0.39 17.33 -2.92
C MET A 33 -1.49 17.03 -1.90
N LEU A 34 -1.23 16.15 -0.93
CA LEU A 34 -2.15 15.86 0.17
C LEU A 34 -2.37 17.09 1.06
N ARG A 35 -1.29 17.81 1.41
CA ARG A 35 -1.39 19.03 2.23
C ARG A 35 -2.17 20.14 1.52
N ARG A 36 -1.97 20.33 0.21
CA ARG A 36 -2.76 21.28 -0.61
C ARG A 36 -4.25 20.94 -0.66
N ARG A 37 -4.62 19.68 -0.40
CA ARG A 37 -6.01 19.21 -0.26
C ARG A 37 -6.57 19.35 1.16
N GLY A 38 -5.83 19.99 2.08
CA GLY A 38 -6.26 20.23 3.46
C GLY A 38 -5.99 19.07 4.42
N LEU A 39 -5.16 18.11 4.04
CA LEU A 39 -4.73 17.00 4.91
C LEU A 39 -3.46 17.37 5.70
N ASP A 40 -3.18 16.63 6.78
CA ASP A 40 -1.91 16.72 7.52
C ASP A 40 -1.15 15.38 7.45
N PRO A 41 -0.54 15.07 6.29
CA PRO A 41 0.08 13.77 6.07
C PRO A 41 1.32 13.61 6.95
N ARG A 42 1.35 12.53 7.73
CA ARG A 42 2.50 12.19 8.58
C ARG A 42 3.03 10.81 8.21
N PRO A 43 4.22 10.73 7.56
CA PRO A 43 4.86 9.45 7.29
C PRO A 43 5.08 8.67 8.58
N SER A 44 4.83 7.37 8.52
CA SER A 44 5.24 6.42 9.55
C SER A 44 6.59 5.80 9.20
N ARG A 45 7.32 5.33 10.22
CA ARG A 45 8.55 4.56 9.99
C ARG A 45 8.14 3.18 9.44
N PRO A 46 8.69 2.75 8.30
CA PRO A 46 8.30 1.47 7.71
C PRO A 46 8.76 0.30 8.60
N ASP A 47 7.91 -0.73 8.69
CA ASP A 47 8.15 -1.96 9.44
C ASP A 47 8.70 -3.03 8.47
N LEU A 48 10.03 -3.10 8.35
CA LEU A 48 10.75 -3.84 7.31
C LEU A 48 11.54 -5.04 7.85
N PRO A 49 11.88 -6.04 7.01
CA PRO A 49 12.68 -7.20 7.41
C PRO A 49 14.19 -6.94 7.44
N PHE A 50 14.60 -5.67 7.51
CA PHE A 50 15.99 -5.22 7.57
C PHE A 50 16.08 -3.85 8.27
N ALA A 51 17.27 -3.49 8.74
CA ALA A 51 17.53 -2.19 9.36
C ALA A 51 17.64 -1.07 8.31
N PRO A 52 17.34 0.21 8.64
CA PRO A 52 17.52 1.33 7.70
C PRO A 52 18.92 1.44 7.08
N GLU A 53 19.95 1.07 7.84
CA GLU A 53 21.36 1.07 7.46
C GLU A 53 21.83 -0.20 6.73
N HIS A 54 20.91 -1.09 6.34
CA HIS A 54 21.24 -2.32 5.63
C HIS A 54 21.87 -2.03 4.26
N ASP A 55 22.78 -2.90 3.82
CA ASP A 55 23.51 -2.74 2.55
C ASP A 55 22.55 -2.53 1.35
N PRO A 56 22.68 -1.39 0.63
CA PRO A 56 21.84 -1.10 -0.53
C PRO A 56 21.85 -2.17 -1.62
N VAL A 57 22.98 -2.86 -1.84
CA VAL A 57 23.09 -3.94 -2.84
C VAL A 57 22.26 -5.15 -2.42
N ALA A 58 22.31 -5.49 -1.12
CA ALA A 58 21.45 -6.53 -0.55
C ALA A 58 19.97 -6.16 -0.60
N VAL A 59 19.62 -4.89 -0.35
CA VAL A 59 18.25 -4.38 -0.47
C VAL A 59 17.75 -4.47 -1.91
N ALA A 60 18.55 -4.07 -2.90
CA ALA A 60 18.21 -4.22 -4.32
C ALA A 60 17.98 -5.69 -4.70
N SER A 61 18.83 -6.58 -4.20
CA SER A 61 18.67 -8.03 -4.40
C SER A 61 17.40 -8.59 -3.74
N LEU A 62 16.95 -8.01 -2.62
CA LEU A 62 15.66 -8.34 -2.03
C LEU A 62 14.50 -7.89 -2.93
N VAL A 63 14.56 -6.68 -3.50
CA VAL A 63 13.54 -6.15 -4.42
C VAL A 63 13.36 -7.10 -5.60
N GLU A 64 14.45 -7.56 -6.23
CA GLU A 64 14.38 -8.54 -7.32
C GLU A 64 13.68 -9.83 -6.91
N ARG A 65 13.97 -10.34 -5.70
CA ARG A 65 13.33 -11.56 -5.18
C ARG A 65 11.84 -11.34 -4.91
N LEU A 66 11.45 -10.18 -4.40
CA LEU A 66 10.07 -9.82 -4.11
C LEU A 66 9.19 -9.74 -5.36
N ARG A 67 9.76 -9.60 -6.57
CA ARG A 67 9.02 -9.74 -7.84
C ARG A 67 8.34 -11.10 -7.98
N HIS A 68 8.94 -12.15 -7.42
CA HIS A 68 8.38 -13.49 -7.46
C HIS A 68 7.33 -13.69 -6.35
N TYR A 69 6.08 -13.94 -6.74
CA TYR A 69 4.98 -14.18 -5.80
C TYR A 69 5.27 -15.32 -4.80
N ALA A 70 5.96 -16.38 -5.24
CA ALA A 70 6.36 -17.48 -4.35
C ALA A 70 7.30 -17.01 -3.22
N PHE A 71 8.21 -16.08 -3.49
CA PHE A 71 9.10 -15.51 -2.49
C PHE A 71 8.33 -14.62 -1.51
N ARG A 72 7.37 -13.82 -1.99
CA ARG A 72 6.47 -13.04 -1.11
C ARG A 72 5.67 -13.93 -0.16
N LEU A 73 5.13 -15.05 -0.66
CA LEU A 73 4.44 -16.04 0.18
C LEU A 73 5.37 -16.64 1.24
N PHE A 74 6.60 -16.98 0.86
CA PHE A 74 7.62 -17.50 1.76
C PHE A 74 8.00 -16.48 2.85
N LEU A 75 8.34 -15.26 2.46
CA LEU A 75 8.76 -14.22 3.41
C LEU A 75 7.62 -13.85 4.37
N ARG A 76 6.38 -13.75 3.87
CA ARG A 76 5.19 -13.58 4.72
C ARG A 76 5.08 -14.69 5.77
N GLY A 77 5.29 -15.95 5.38
CA GLY A 77 5.27 -17.06 6.33
C GLY A 77 6.43 -17.03 7.32
N ALA A 78 7.65 -16.68 6.88
CA ALA A 78 8.81 -16.49 7.76
C ALA A 78 8.55 -15.40 8.81
N ILE A 79 7.97 -14.27 8.41
CA ILE A 79 7.61 -13.15 9.32
C ILE A 79 6.64 -13.61 10.42
N LEU A 80 5.72 -14.52 10.12
CA LEU A 80 4.77 -15.04 11.12
C LEU A 80 5.43 -15.99 12.15
N ARG A 81 6.68 -16.42 11.94
CA ARG A 81 7.37 -17.42 12.78
C ARG A 81 8.57 -16.81 13.52
N GLY A 82 8.28 -16.10 14.61
CA GLY A 82 9.24 -15.32 15.39
C GLY A 82 10.43 -16.08 15.95
N ASP A 83 10.19 -17.27 16.50
CA ASP A 83 11.20 -18.06 17.19
C ASP A 83 12.03 -18.93 16.23
N GLY A 84 12.04 -18.52 14.95
CA GLY A 84 12.63 -19.22 13.83
C GLY A 84 11.68 -20.20 13.14
N PHE A 85 12.06 -20.60 11.93
CA PHE A 85 11.24 -21.42 11.04
C PHE A 85 12.12 -22.45 10.31
N THR A 86 11.54 -23.60 9.97
CA THR A 86 12.06 -24.41 8.87
C THR A 86 11.51 -23.87 7.54
N PRO A 87 12.21 -24.09 6.41
CA PRO A 87 11.72 -23.61 5.12
C PRO A 87 10.28 -24.06 4.78
N GLY A 88 9.92 -25.31 5.12
CA GLY A 88 8.56 -25.83 4.93
C GLY A 88 7.49 -25.22 5.85
N GLN A 89 7.88 -24.66 7.00
CA GLN A 89 6.96 -23.89 7.86
C GLN A 89 6.69 -22.49 7.32
N ALA A 90 7.64 -21.90 6.58
CA ALA A 90 7.48 -20.59 5.95
C ALA A 90 6.59 -20.68 4.69
N THR A 91 6.61 -21.79 3.96
CA THR A 91 5.72 -21.98 2.81
C THR A 91 5.47 -23.45 2.52
N ARG A 92 4.26 -23.75 2.04
CA ARG A 92 3.86 -25.06 1.51
C ARG A 92 3.61 -25.04 -0.01
N TYR A 93 3.89 -23.91 -0.66
CA TYR A 93 3.50 -23.66 -2.05
C TYR A 93 4.62 -23.91 -3.06
N VAL A 94 5.81 -24.26 -2.59
CA VAL A 94 6.97 -24.60 -3.43
C VAL A 94 7.65 -25.87 -2.89
N PRO A 95 8.41 -26.60 -3.73
CA PRO A 95 9.21 -27.73 -3.28
C PRO A 95 10.19 -27.37 -2.15
N ALA A 96 10.54 -28.35 -1.31
CA ALA A 96 11.38 -28.15 -0.14
C ALA A 96 12.74 -27.52 -0.46
N GLU A 97 13.38 -27.96 -1.55
CA GLU A 97 14.66 -27.40 -2.04
C GLU A 97 14.53 -25.91 -2.36
N LYS A 98 13.46 -25.52 -3.05
CA LYS A 98 13.20 -24.13 -3.40
C LYS A 98 12.93 -23.27 -2.17
N ALA A 99 12.16 -23.79 -1.20
CA ALA A 99 11.93 -23.10 0.06
C ALA A 99 13.25 -22.90 0.82
N ARG A 100 14.13 -23.92 0.85
CA ARG A 100 15.44 -23.85 1.49
C ARG A 100 16.34 -22.80 0.82
N ALA A 101 16.39 -22.79 -0.51
CA ALA A 101 17.14 -21.78 -1.26
C ALA A 101 16.65 -20.34 -0.97
N MET A 102 15.34 -20.14 -0.73
CA MET A 102 14.81 -18.84 -0.31
C MET A 102 15.29 -18.44 1.10
N ALA A 103 15.40 -19.40 2.03
CA ALA A 103 15.93 -19.16 3.37
C ALA A 103 17.44 -18.81 3.32
N GLU A 104 18.21 -19.59 2.56
CA GLU A 104 19.65 -19.37 2.35
C GLU A 104 19.93 -18.04 1.64
N ALA A 105 19.07 -17.65 0.70
CA ALA A 105 19.12 -16.33 0.09
C ALA A 105 18.98 -15.20 1.13
N LEU A 106 18.04 -15.30 2.06
CA LEU A 106 17.91 -14.29 3.14
C LEU A 106 19.13 -14.25 4.04
N VAL A 107 19.79 -15.39 4.27
CA VAL A 107 21.07 -15.45 5.01
C VAL A 107 22.18 -14.76 4.24
N ALA A 108 22.32 -15.05 2.94
CA ALA A 108 23.32 -14.42 2.08
C ALA A 108 23.14 -12.89 1.98
N LEU A 109 21.90 -12.40 2.08
CA LEU A 109 21.58 -10.98 2.13
C LEU A 109 21.77 -10.35 3.51
N GLY A 110 22.20 -11.11 4.53
CA GLY A 110 22.33 -10.61 5.90
C GLY A 110 21.00 -10.26 6.58
N MET A 111 19.88 -10.81 6.11
CA MET A 111 18.53 -10.54 6.65
C MET A 111 18.02 -11.67 7.54
N ALA A 112 18.66 -12.84 7.48
CA ALA A 112 18.39 -13.98 8.33
C ALA A 112 19.69 -14.62 8.82
N ALA A 113 19.59 -15.44 9.87
CA ALA A 113 20.67 -16.29 10.35
C ALA A 113 20.22 -17.76 10.39
N PRO A 114 21.12 -18.71 10.09
CA PRO A 114 20.86 -20.13 10.33
C PRO A 114 20.79 -20.42 11.83
N LEU A 115 20.01 -21.44 12.18
CA LEU A 115 19.88 -22.01 13.52
C LEU A 115 20.11 -23.53 13.44
N ALA A 116 20.23 -24.18 14.59
CA ALA A 116 20.35 -25.63 14.66
C ALA A 116 19.15 -26.35 14.00
N ARG A 117 19.37 -27.59 13.55
CA ARG A 117 18.35 -28.47 12.96
C ARG A 117 17.69 -27.91 11.69
N GLY A 118 18.45 -27.19 10.87
CA GLY A 118 17.98 -26.66 9.58
C GLY A 118 16.91 -25.56 9.71
N ARG A 119 16.90 -24.85 10.84
CA ARG A 119 16.02 -23.70 11.08
C ARG A 119 16.73 -22.40 10.72
N TYR A 120 15.95 -21.35 10.53
CA TYR A 120 16.41 -20.00 10.23
C TYR A 120 15.63 -19.00 11.07
N ARG A 121 16.19 -17.80 11.29
CA ARG A 121 15.51 -16.69 11.97
C ARG A 121 15.82 -15.38 11.26
N LEU A 122 14.79 -14.56 11.06
CA LEU A 122 14.97 -13.19 10.57
C LEU A 122 15.70 -12.36 11.62
N LEU A 123 16.70 -11.59 11.20
CA LEU A 123 17.48 -10.72 12.08
C LEU A 123 16.67 -9.48 12.48
N HIS A 124 15.86 -8.97 11.54
CA HIS A 124 14.89 -7.91 11.77
C HIS A 124 13.52 -8.43 11.38
N ARG A 125 12.59 -8.46 12.34
CA ARG A 125 11.28 -9.07 12.15
C ARG A 125 10.20 -7.99 12.18
N PRO A 126 9.52 -7.73 11.05
CA PRO A 126 8.36 -6.86 11.07
C PRO A 126 7.16 -7.56 11.70
N ARG A 127 6.15 -6.79 12.14
CA ARG A 127 4.93 -7.36 12.74
C ARG A 127 4.09 -8.11 11.72
N THR A 128 4.05 -7.61 10.49
CA THR A 128 3.31 -8.21 9.37
C THR A 128 4.09 -8.01 8.07
N PHE A 129 3.65 -8.68 7.01
CA PHE A 129 4.21 -8.48 5.66
C PHE A 129 3.68 -7.22 4.96
N GLY A 130 2.64 -6.57 5.49
CA GLY A 130 1.98 -5.42 4.84
C GLY A 130 2.95 -4.28 4.53
N GLY A 131 3.66 -3.78 5.55
CA GLY A 131 4.64 -2.70 5.37
C GLY A 131 5.79 -3.05 4.42
N THR A 132 6.18 -4.33 4.34
CA THR A 132 7.19 -4.79 3.36
C THR A 132 6.64 -4.74 1.93
N LEU A 133 5.38 -5.15 1.73
CA LEU A 133 4.72 -5.12 0.43
C LEU A 133 4.47 -3.69 -0.05
N GLU A 134 4.05 -2.79 0.84
CA GLU A 134 3.89 -1.36 0.59
C GLU A 134 5.21 -0.71 0.15
N TRP A 135 6.28 -0.94 0.92
CA TRP A 135 7.61 -0.44 0.61
C TRP A 135 8.12 -0.96 -0.73
N TRP A 136 8.01 -2.27 -0.98
CA TRP A 136 8.48 -2.86 -2.23
C TRP A 136 7.71 -2.34 -3.45
N LEU A 137 6.39 -2.18 -3.36
CA LEU A 137 5.62 -1.55 -4.43
C LEU A 137 6.10 -0.11 -4.68
N ALA A 138 6.43 0.64 -3.64
CA ALA A 138 6.99 1.97 -3.82
C ALA A 138 8.34 1.96 -4.56
N GLU A 139 9.24 1.02 -4.24
CA GLU A 139 10.51 0.87 -4.99
C GLU A 139 10.29 0.54 -6.47
N GLU A 140 9.34 -0.35 -6.77
CA GLU A 140 8.99 -0.71 -8.15
C GLU A 140 8.37 0.48 -8.91
N LEU A 141 7.50 1.27 -8.26
CA LEU A 141 6.89 2.45 -8.86
C LEU A 141 7.92 3.56 -9.13
N ARG A 142 8.86 3.79 -8.21
CA ARG A 142 9.98 4.72 -8.43
C ARG A 142 10.84 4.28 -9.60
N THR A 143 11.18 3.00 -9.65
CA THR A 143 12.11 2.47 -10.65
C THR A 143 11.48 2.38 -12.04
N ARG A 144 10.24 1.88 -12.15
CA ARG A 144 9.61 1.59 -13.45
C ARG A 144 8.86 2.77 -14.04
N LEU A 145 8.30 3.65 -13.21
CA LEU A 145 7.46 4.75 -13.65
C LEU A 145 8.01 6.12 -13.26
N ALA A 146 9.18 6.19 -12.61
CA ALA A 146 9.80 7.44 -12.15
C ALA A 146 8.87 8.30 -11.28
N LEU A 147 7.97 7.67 -10.52
CA LEU A 147 7.05 8.38 -9.64
C LEU A 147 7.74 8.79 -8.34
N GLU A 148 7.36 9.95 -7.78
CA GLU A 148 7.64 10.24 -6.38
C GLU A 148 6.64 9.47 -5.51
N VAL A 149 7.13 8.72 -4.50
CA VAL A 149 6.28 7.82 -3.71
C VAL A 149 6.54 7.97 -2.21
N ALA A 150 5.47 7.96 -1.42
CA ALA A 150 5.51 7.87 0.04
C ALA A 150 4.58 6.74 0.53
N THR A 151 4.97 6.06 1.61
CA THR A 151 4.26 4.86 2.13
C THR A 151 3.89 5.02 3.60
N GLY A 152 2.84 4.34 4.05
CA GLY A 152 2.41 4.30 5.44
C GLY A 152 2.10 5.70 5.99
N ILE A 153 1.24 6.46 5.32
CA ILE A 153 0.95 7.86 5.64
C ILE A 153 -0.28 7.95 6.54
N ARG A 154 -0.12 8.47 7.76
CA ARG A 154 -1.29 8.87 8.56
C ARG A 154 -1.93 10.08 7.90
N SER A 155 -3.18 9.95 7.46
CA SER A 155 -3.89 10.98 6.68
C SER A 155 -4.21 12.25 7.48
N GLY A 156 -4.45 12.11 8.79
CA GLY A 156 -4.86 13.20 9.66
C GLY A 156 -6.28 13.72 9.41
N ALA A 157 -7.04 13.11 8.49
CA ALA A 157 -8.38 13.54 8.12
C ALA A 157 -9.45 13.13 9.14
N PRO A 158 -10.25 14.07 9.68
CA PRO A 158 -11.41 13.75 10.51
C PRO A 158 -12.40 12.84 9.75
N GLY A 159 -12.85 11.76 10.37
CA GLY A 159 -13.84 10.84 9.79
C GLY A 159 -13.30 9.84 8.76
N VAL A 160 -12.01 9.93 8.41
CA VAL A 160 -11.33 9.08 7.43
C VAL A 160 -10.28 8.26 8.18
N GLY A 161 -10.74 7.33 8.99
CA GLY A 161 -9.86 6.50 9.80
C GLY A 161 -8.86 5.69 8.96
N GLY A 162 -7.69 5.45 9.53
CA GLY A 162 -6.64 4.60 8.95
C GLY A 162 -5.56 5.35 8.18
N ASP A 163 -4.53 4.59 7.82
CA ASP A 163 -3.36 5.09 7.10
C ASP A 163 -3.58 4.94 5.59
N LEU A 164 -2.84 5.74 4.80
CA LEU A 164 -2.73 5.57 3.35
C LEU A 164 -1.49 4.71 3.10
N ASP A 165 -1.70 3.50 2.59
CA ASP A 165 -0.66 2.51 2.39
C ASP A 165 0.43 3.02 1.43
N VAL A 166 0.06 3.46 0.22
CA VAL A 166 0.99 4.06 -0.75
C VAL A 166 0.34 5.25 -1.43
N VAL A 167 1.04 6.40 -1.45
CA VAL A 167 0.66 7.59 -2.22
C VAL A 167 1.80 7.96 -3.16
N ALA A 168 1.47 8.29 -4.40
CA ALA A 168 2.48 8.63 -5.41
C ALA A 168 2.06 9.85 -6.22
N ALA A 169 3.04 10.51 -6.83
CA ALA A 169 2.83 11.65 -7.71
C ALA A 169 3.65 11.50 -9.00
N GLY A 170 3.03 11.87 -10.12
CA GLY A 170 3.65 11.94 -11.45
C GLY A 170 2.70 12.64 -12.42
N GLU A 171 3.23 13.38 -13.40
CA GLU A 171 2.44 14.17 -14.37
C GLU A 171 1.43 15.14 -13.71
N GLY A 172 1.75 15.64 -12.51
CA GLY A 172 0.86 16.48 -11.70
C GLY A 172 -0.38 15.75 -11.16
N LYS A 173 -0.43 14.42 -11.24
CA LYS A 173 -1.52 13.56 -10.76
C LYS A 173 -1.15 12.90 -9.43
N LEU A 174 -2.13 12.80 -8.55
CA LEU A 174 -2.03 12.09 -7.27
C LEU A 174 -2.58 10.68 -7.42
N LEU A 175 -1.77 9.70 -7.05
CA LEU A 175 -2.14 8.29 -7.04
C LEU A 175 -2.25 7.80 -5.61
N TYR A 176 -3.23 6.93 -5.35
CA TYR A 176 -3.39 6.26 -4.06
C TYR A 176 -3.61 4.76 -4.26
N LEU A 177 -2.78 3.95 -3.62
CA LEU A 177 -2.93 2.50 -3.62
C LEU A 177 -3.21 2.04 -2.19
N GLU A 178 -4.29 1.28 -2.01
CA GLU A 178 -4.54 0.46 -0.83
C GLU A 178 -3.99 -0.94 -1.11
N VAL A 179 -3.15 -1.46 -0.22
CA VAL A 179 -2.38 -2.68 -0.46
C VAL A 179 -2.74 -3.74 0.57
N LYS A 180 -3.18 -4.90 0.10
CA LYS A 180 -3.54 -6.05 0.93
C LYS A 180 -2.61 -7.23 0.66
N SER A 181 -1.80 -7.56 1.65
CA SER A 181 -0.96 -8.76 1.66
C SER A 181 -1.74 -10.05 2.00
N SER A 182 -3.01 -9.93 2.38
CA SER A 182 -3.87 -11.06 2.76
C SER A 182 -4.60 -11.62 1.54
N PRO A 183 -4.89 -12.94 1.50
CA PRO A 183 -5.67 -13.52 0.42
C PRO A 183 -7.12 -12.99 0.45
N PRO A 184 -7.86 -13.03 -0.69
CA PRO A 184 -9.22 -12.50 -0.79
C PRO A 184 -10.15 -12.94 0.33
N LYS A 185 -10.06 -14.22 0.75
CA LYS A 185 -10.87 -14.78 1.84
C LYS A 185 -10.75 -14.04 3.18
N HIS A 186 -9.66 -13.30 3.42
CA HIS A 186 -9.46 -12.50 4.64
C HIS A 186 -9.79 -11.01 4.45
N VAL A 187 -10.01 -10.55 3.22
CA VAL A 187 -10.50 -9.19 2.97
C VAL A 187 -11.99 -9.12 3.33
N THR A 188 -12.38 -8.07 4.03
CA THR A 188 -13.73 -7.85 4.55
C THR A 188 -14.46 -6.75 3.78
N GLN A 189 -15.80 -6.77 3.84
CA GLN A 189 -16.62 -5.69 3.26
C GLN A 189 -16.30 -4.32 3.88
N ALA A 190 -15.94 -4.29 5.17
CA ALA A 190 -15.59 -3.08 5.90
C ALA A 190 -14.29 -2.44 5.38
N GLU A 191 -13.31 -3.26 4.95
CA GLU A 191 -12.08 -2.77 4.33
C GLU A 191 -12.35 -2.14 2.96
N VAL A 192 -13.17 -2.76 2.11
CA VAL A 192 -13.59 -2.17 0.83
C VAL A 192 -14.31 -0.83 1.05
N GLY A 193 -15.25 -0.78 2.00
CA GLY A 193 -15.93 0.46 2.36
C GLY A 193 -14.98 1.53 2.91
N SER A 194 -13.96 1.14 3.67
CA SER A 194 -12.95 2.07 4.19
C SER A 194 -12.06 2.63 3.09
N PHE A 195 -11.66 1.80 2.13
CA PHE A 195 -10.96 2.24 0.93
C PHE A 195 -11.77 3.28 0.15
N LEU A 196 -13.04 3.01 -0.16
CA LEU A 196 -13.88 3.95 -0.90
C LEU A 196 -14.08 5.27 -0.15
N ARG A 197 -14.23 5.24 1.18
CA ARG A 197 -14.25 6.47 2.00
C ARG A 197 -12.93 7.25 1.91
N ARG A 198 -11.78 6.56 1.92
CA ARG A 198 -10.47 7.19 1.72
C ARG A 198 -10.35 7.80 0.34
N VAL A 199 -10.78 7.11 -0.72
CA VAL A 199 -10.81 7.67 -2.08
C VAL A 199 -11.66 8.94 -2.12
N ALA A 200 -12.85 8.93 -1.52
CA ALA A 200 -13.74 10.09 -1.49
C ALA A 200 -13.14 11.29 -0.73
N ALA A 201 -12.38 11.03 0.34
CA ALA A 201 -11.77 12.08 1.16
C ALA A 201 -10.45 12.61 0.59
N VAL A 202 -9.58 11.72 0.11
CA VAL A 202 -8.28 12.07 -0.46
C VAL A 202 -8.44 12.67 -1.86
N ARG A 203 -9.47 12.25 -2.60
CA ARG A 203 -9.70 12.63 -4.00
C ARG A 203 -8.42 12.48 -4.85
N PRO A 204 -7.84 11.27 -4.91
CA PRO A 204 -6.75 11.01 -5.82
C PRO A 204 -7.26 11.07 -7.27
N ASP A 205 -6.36 11.39 -8.19
CA ASP A 205 -6.63 11.34 -9.62
C ASP A 205 -6.75 9.88 -10.09
N VAL A 206 -5.98 8.96 -9.52
CA VAL A 206 -6.07 7.51 -9.77
C VAL A 206 -5.98 6.73 -8.46
N ALA A 207 -6.88 5.76 -8.24
CA ALA A 207 -6.89 4.90 -7.06
C ALA A 207 -6.87 3.41 -7.40
N LEU A 208 -6.10 2.62 -6.65
CA LEU A 208 -6.04 1.18 -6.82
C LEU A 208 -6.28 0.47 -5.48
N PHE A 209 -7.04 -0.62 -5.53
CA PHE A 209 -7.10 -1.62 -4.47
C PHE A 209 -6.31 -2.84 -4.91
N VAL A 210 -5.13 -3.02 -4.32
CA VAL A 210 -4.12 -4.00 -4.71
C VAL A 210 -4.18 -5.19 -3.76
N VAL A 211 -4.41 -6.39 -4.27
CA VAL A 211 -4.43 -7.62 -3.47
C VAL A 211 -3.29 -8.55 -3.90
N ASP A 212 -2.30 -8.80 -3.04
CA ASP A 212 -1.17 -9.68 -3.34
C ASP A 212 -1.59 -11.16 -3.32
N THR A 213 -2.26 -11.57 -4.39
CA THR A 213 -2.78 -12.91 -4.60
C THR A 213 -2.83 -13.27 -6.06
N ALA A 214 -2.62 -14.55 -6.38
CA ALA A 214 -2.92 -15.09 -7.71
C ALA A 214 -4.38 -15.57 -7.84
N LEU A 215 -5.16 -15.54 -6.75
CA LEU A 215 -6.54 -16.00 -6.73
C LEU A 215 -7.46 -15.03 -7.50
N ARG A 216 -8.56 -15.56 -8.05
CA ARG A 216 -9.54 -14.77 -8.79
C ARG A 216 -10.19 -13.73 -7.88
N LEU A 217 -10.23 -12.49 -8.35
CA LEU A 217 -10.89 -11.42 -7.63
C LEU A 217 -12.41 -11.47 -7.82
N GLY A 218 -12.84 -12.01 -8.96
CA GLY A 218 -14.25 -12.19 -9.33
C GLY A 218 -15.08 -12.96 -8.30
N ASP A 219 -14.46 -13.89 -7.57
CA ASP A 219 -15.19 -14.78 -6.66
C ASP A 219 -15.58 -14.07 -5.34
N LYS A 220 -14.87 -12.99 -4.96
CA LYS A 220 -15.11 -12.33 -3.66
C LYS A 220 -14.88 -10.82 -3.66
N ILE A 221 -13.74 -10.34 -4.17
CA ILE A 221 -13.40 -8.92 -4.07
C ILE A 221 -14.30 -8.08 -4.97
N VAL A 222 -14.52 -8.51 -6.21
CA VAL A 222 -15.40 -7.82 -7.17
C VAL A 222 -16.83 -7.70 -6.63
N PRO A 223 -17.50 -8.79 -6.17
CA PRO A 223 -18.80 -8.69 -5.53
C PRO A 223 -18.86 -7.73 -4.33
N MET A 224 -17.78 -7.67 -3.52
CA MET A 224 -17.72 -6.73 -2.40
C MET A 224 -17.70 -5.27 -2.86
N PHE A 225 -17.00 -4.97 -3.95
CA PHE A 225 -17.03 -3.63 -4.56
C PHE A 225 -18.40 -3.30 -5.14
N GLU A 226 -19.01 -4.21 -5.90
CA GLU A 226 -20.36 -4.02 -6.45
C GLU A 226 -21.38 -3.73 -5.35
N LEU A 227 -21.34 -4.50 -4.26
CA LEU A 227 -22.19 -4.28 -3.09
C LEU A 227 -21.94 -2.92 -2.42
N ALA A 228 -20.67 -2.49 -2.33
CA ALA A 228 -20.33 -1.21 -1.73
C ALA A 228 -20.79 -0.03 -2.59
N LEU A 229 -20.66 -0.12 -3.92
CA LEU A 229 -21.10 0.89 -4.86
C LEU A 229 -22.63 1.01 -4.94
N ALA A 230 -23.34 -0.12 -4.95
CA ALA A 230 -24.80 -0.14 -4.97
C ALA A 230 -25.40 0.60 -3.78
N ARG A 231 -24.79 0.49 -2.59
CA ARG A 231 -25.19 1.24 -1.39
C ARG A 231 -24.96 2.75 -1.50
N GLY A 232 -24.04 3.17 -2.35
CA GLY A 232 -23.72 4.58 -2.63
C GLY A 232 -24.44 5.17 -3.83
N GLY A 233 -25.39 4.45 -4.45
CA GLY A 233 -26.11 4.89 -5.64
C GLY A 233 -25.32 4.72 -6.95
N GLY A 234 -24.15 4.07 -6.92
CA GLY A 234 -23.42 3.68 -8.13
C GLY A 234 -24.07 2.45 -8.77
N ALA A 235 -24.23 2.47 -10.10
CA ALA A 235 -24.84 1.38 -10.85
C ALA A 235 -23.87 0.81 -11.89
N GLY A 236 -23.82 -0.52 -11.96
CA GLY A 236 -23.15 -1.28 -13.03
C GLY A 236 -22.17 -2.33 -12.52
N PRO A 237 -22.02 -3.45 -13.25
CA PRO A 237 -20.98 -4.44 -12.94
C PRO A 237 -19.59 -3.84 -13.19
N LEU A 238 -18.61 -4.31 -12.41
CA LEU A 238 -17.21 -3.93 -12.62
C LEU A 238 -16.73 -4.43 -14.00
N ARG A 239 -16.01 -3.57 -14.73
CA ARG A 239 -15.48 -3.91 -16.06
C ARG A 239 -14.11 -4.56 -15.92
N ARG A 240 -13.97 -5.82 -16.35
CA ARG A 240 -12.65 -6.47 -16.44
C ARG A 240 -11.85 -5.81 -17.56
N LEU A 241 -10.60 -5.43 -17.26
CA LEU A 241 -9.69 -4.83 -18.24
C LEU A 241 -8.80 -5.88 -18.88
N PHE A 242 -8.02 -6.56 -18.05
CA PHE A 242 -7.08 -7.61 -18.45
C PHE A 242 -6.83 -8.52 -17.24
N ARG A 243 -6.58 -9.81 -17.46
CA ARG A 243 -6.32 -10.79 -16.38
C ARG A 243 -7.38 -10.67 -15.26
N GLU A 244 -6.94 -10.43 -14.03
CA GLU A 244 -7.76 -10.19 -12.84
C GLU A 244 -7.68 -8.72 -12.40
N THR A 245 -7.55 -7.80 -13.37
CA THR A 245 -7.62 -6.35 -13.18
C THR A 245 -8.98 -5.84 -13.62
N TRP A 246 -9.61 -5.04 -12.76
CA TRP A 246 -10.98 -4.56 -12.93
C TRP A 246 -11.06 -3.05 -12.73
N ALA A 247 -11.82 -2.38 -13.59
CA ALA A 247 -12.23 -1.00 -13.37
C ALA A 247 -13.51 -0.97 -12.54
N VAL A 248 -13.45 -0.27 -11.41
CA VAL A 248 -14.55 0.03 -10.48
C VAL A 248 -15.31 1.27 -10.93
N GLY A 249 -14.59 2.21 -11.57
CA GLY A 249 -15.10 3.44 -12.14
C GLY A 249 -14.05 4.05 -13.08
N PRO A 250 -14.19 5.33 -13.46
CA PRO A 250 -13.27 5.97 -14.41
C PRO A 250 -11.80 5.94 -13.99
N HIS A 251 -11.52 6.07 -12.69
CA HIS A 251 -10.15 6.16 -12.16
C HIS A 251 -9.91 5.32 -10.90
N VAL A 252 -10.75 4.30 -10.68
CA VAL A 252 -10.61 3.39 -9.53
C VAL A 252 -10.50 1.96 -10.05
N TYR A 253 -9.47 1.24 -9.63
CA TYR A 253 -9.15 -0.09 -10.13
C TYR A 253 -8.95 -1.09 -8.98
N VAL A 254 -9.22 -2.36 -9.25
CA VAL A 254 -8.84 -3.49 -8.39
C VAL A 254 -7.87 -4.37 -9.16
N VAL A 255 -6.73 -4.71 -8.56
CA VAL A 255 -5.66 -5.48 -9.20
C VAL A 255 -5.19 -6.61 -8.28
N ASN A 256 -4.65 -7.68 -8.87
CA ASN A 256 -4.00 -8.75 -8.12
C ASN A 256 -2.61 -9.11 -8.67
N ALA A 257 -2.00 -10.13 -8.06
CA ALA A 257 -0.69 -10.65 -8.41
C ALA A 257 -0.72 -11.80 -9.42
N ARG A 258 -1.82 -12.01 -10.16
CA ARG A 258 -1.88 -13.05 -11.19
C ARG A 258 -0.89 -12.71 -12.30
N GLU A 259 0.01 -13.65 -12.57
CA GLU A 259 1.19 -13.53 -13.45
C GLU A 259 2.26 -12.55 -12.92
N ASP A 260 1.96 -11.26 -12.84
CA ASP A 260 2.90 -10.24 -12.34
C ASP A 260 2.13 -9.09 -11.68
N LEU A 261 2.36 -8.89 -10.38
CA LEU A 261 1.69 -7.85 -9.59
C LEU A 261 2.09 -6.44 -10.05
N VAL A 262 3.38 -6.22 -10.33
CA VAL A 262 3.90 -4.89 -10.67
C VAL A 262 3.43 -4.50 -12.06
N ASP A 263 3.50 -5.41 -13.04
CA ASP A 263 2.96 -5.17 -14.39
C ASP A 263 1.46 -4.84 -14.33
N ASN A 264 0.69 -5.59 -13.53
CA ASN A 264 -0.74 -5.32 -13.36
C ASN A 264 -1.02 -3.94 -12.74
N VAL A 265 -0.25 -3.55 -11.71
CA VAL A 265 -0.33 -2.21 -11.09
C VAL A 265 0.05 -1.12 -12.11
N CYS A 266 1.19 -1.24 -12.79
CA CYS A 266 1.65 -0.27 -13.78
C CYS A 266 0.64 -0.08 -14.93
N ARG A 267 0.06 -1.17 -15.43
CA ARG A 267 -0.98 -1.10 -16.47
C ARG A 267 -2.27 -0.44 -15.99
N ALA A 268 -2.70 -0.70 -14.76
CA ALA A 268 -3.86 -0.03 -14.18
C ALA A 268 -3.61 1.47 -13.96
N ILE A 269 -2.40 1.85 -13.54
CA ILE A 269 -1.97 3.25 -13.48
C ILE A 269 -2.00 3.90 -14.86
N ALA A 270 -1.43 3.23 -15.87
CA ALA A 270 -1.42 3.73 -17.25
C ALA A 270 -2.84 3.92 -17.80
N GLU A 271 -3.77 2.98 -17.55
CA GLU A 271 -5.18 3.12 -17.90
C GLU A 271 -5.79 4.36 -17.21
N GLY A 272 -5.53 4.55 -15.92
CA GLY A 272 -6.03 5.70 -15.15
C GLY A 272 -5.53 7.03 -15.67
N ILE A 273 -4.24 7.14 -15.96
CA ILE A 273 -3.64 8.36 -16.50
C ILE A 273 -4.18 8.66 -17.91
N ARG A 274 -4.28 7.64 -18.79
CA ARG A 274 -4.86 7.83 -20.13
C ARG A 274 -6.32 8.26 -20.07
N ALA A 275 -7.10 7.73 -19.14
CA ALA A 275 -8.49 8.13 -18.95
C ALA A 275 -8.64 9.59 -18.48
N LEU A 276 -7.60 10.20 -17.92
CA LEU A 276 -7.55 11.62 -17.55
C LEU A 276 -7.05 12.52 -18.69
N ALA A 277 -6.49 11.94 -19.75
CA ALA A 277 -6.02 12.70 -20.90
C ALA A 277 -7.21 13.13 -21.78
N PRO A 278 -7.06 14.22 -22.56
CA PRO A 278 -8.03 14.57 -23.58
C PRO A 278 -8.27 13.39 -24.55
N PRO A 279 -9.47 13.25 -25.13
CA PRO A 279 -9.69 12.27 -26.18
C PRO A 279 -8.70 12.51 -27.33
N PRO A 280 -8.24 11.44 -28.00
CA PRO A 280 -7.41 11.61 -29.19
C PRO A 280 -8.17 12.44 -30.24
N PRO A 281 -7.45 13.24 -31.05
CA PRO A 281 -8.05 14.03 -32.12
C PRO A 281 -8.73 13.16 -33.18
#